data_AF-A0A5B0S512-F1
#
_entry.id   AF-A0A5B0S512-F1
#
_cell.length_a   1.000
_cell.length_b   1.000
_cell.length_c   1.000
_cell.angle_alpha   90.00
_cell.angle_beta   90.00
_cell.angle_gamma   90.00
#
_symmetry.space_group_name_H-M   'P 1'
#
loop_
_entity.id
_entity.type
_entity.pdbx_description
1 polymer ?
#
loop_
_entity_poly.entity_id
_entity_poly.type
_entity_poly.pdbx_seq_one_letter_code
_entity_poly.pdbx_strand_id
1 'polypeptide(L)'
;MIAFPRLQTILLVIALIITLHPASVASAAKPAPATCDIYFFPSATADKYMCRTTAVDSKGKHQNLKCTLSKCSIKGGSWDIFAFENCLLYADNDKTKQPVVGAKPETVKAVQYHVVVAVSPPETYLQVFGRSNGKWYKCPVDPKKPDAINSQRAICTDCAIN
;
A
#
# COMPACT_ATOMS: atom_id res chain seq x y z
N MET A 1 68.23 -23.02 10.87
CA MET A 1 66.82 -23.39 10.68
C MET A 1 66.01 -22.73 11.79
N ILE A 2 65.33 -21.62 11.50
CA ILE A 2 64.48 -20.92 12.48
C ILE A 2 63.04 -21.27 12.12
N ALA A 3 62.46 -22.22 12.85
CA ALA A 3 61.06 -22.57 12.74
C ALA A 3 60.26 -21.51 13.51
N PHE A 4 59.42 -20.75 12.80
CA PHE A 4 58.47 -19.79 13.38
C PHE A 4 57.19 -20.53 13.78
N PRO A 5 56.98 -20.89 15.06
CA PRO A 5 55.79 -21.65 15.46
C PRO A 5 54.59 -20.72 15.69
N ARG A 6 54.80 -19.39 15.63
CA ARG A 6 53.80 -18.39 16.04
C ARG A 6 52.89 -17.92 14.91
N LEU A 7 53.23 -18.17 13.64
CA LEU A 7 52.41 -17.73 12.51
C LEU A 7 51.24 -18.68 12.24
N GLN A 8 51.43 -19.98 12.47
CA GLN A 8 50.40 -21.00 12.22
C GLN A 8 49.25 -20.93 13.24
N THR A 9 49.52 -20.56 14.49
CA THR A 9 48.49 -20.44 15.53
C THR A 9 47.57 -19.24 15.30
N ILE A 10 48.09 -18.14 14.75
CA ILE A 10 47.28 -16.93 14.48
C ILE A 10 46.32 -17.15 13.31
N LEU A 11 46.76 -17.84 12.25
CA LEU A 11 45.92 -18.16 11.08
C LEU A 11 44.75 -19.10 11.43
N LEU A 12 44.96 -20.04 12.35
CA LEU A 12 43.94 -21.00 12.76
C LEU A 12 42.81 -20.34 13.56
N VAL A 13 43.12 -19.32 14.36
CA VAL A 13 42.11 -18.56 15.13
C VAL A 13 41.24 -17.69 14.22
N ILE A 14 41.82 -17.08 13.17
CA ILE A 14 41.04 -16.28 12.21
C ILE A 14 40.11 -17.18 11.38
N ALA A 15 40.58 -18.35 10.94
CA ALA A 15 39.75 -19.30 10.21
C ALA A 15 38.57 -19.82 11.07
N LEU A 16 38.80 -20.06 12.37
CA LEU A 16 37.77 -20.52 13.29
C LEU A 16 36.69 -19.44 13.54
N ILE A 17 37.08 -18.16 13.63
CA ILE A 17 36.15 -17.03 13.81
C ILE A 17 35.24 -16.85 12.58
N ILE A 18 35.74 -17.12 11.37
CA ILE A 18 34.96 -17.03 10.12
C ILE A 18 33.96 -18.20 10.00
N THR A 19 34.28 -19.37 10.54
CA THR A 19 33.36 -20.53 10.52
C THR A 19 32.29 -20.51 11.63
N LEU A 20 32.52 -19.80 12.74
CA LEU A 20 31.59 -19.73 13.88
C LEU A 20 30.60 -18.57 13.81
N HIS A 21 30.92 -17.54 13.02
CA HIS A 21 29.96 -16.53 12.62
C HIS A 21 29.61 -16.85 11.18
N PRO A 22 28.61 -17.72 10.90
CA PRO A 22 27.94 -17.59 9.62
C PRO A 22 27.52 -16.12 9.60
N ALA A 23 28.20 -15.32 8.78
CA ALA A 23 27.74 -13.99 8.41
C ALA A 23 26.30 -14.26 8.05
N SER A 24 25.40 -13.82 8.93
CA SER A 24 23.99 -14.05 8.79
C SER A 24 23.71 -13.47 7.44
N VAL A 25 23.56 -14.35 6.46
CA VAL A 25 23.02 -14.02 5.16
C VAL A 25 21.65 -13.58 5.61
N ALA A 26 21.51 -12.28 5.83
CA ALA A 26 20.26 -11.64 6.12
C ALA A 26 19.50 -11.98 4.86
N SER A 27 18.81 -13.12 4.88
CA SER A 27 17.82 -13.51 3.91
C SER A 27 16.96 -12.28 3.86
N ALA A 28 17.13 -11.46 2.81
CA ALA A 28 16.50 -10.17 2.70
C ALA A 28 15.02 -10.46 2.95
N ALA A 29 14.56 -10.13 4.15
CA ALA A 29 13.26 -10.59 4.60
C ALA A 29 12.30 -10.05 3.56
N LYS A 30 11.50 -10.93 2.93
CA LYS A 30 10.55 -10.48 1.92
C LYS A 30 9.79 -9.30 2.51
N PRO A 31 9.69 -8.17 1.80
CA PRO A 31 8.99 -7.00 2.30
C PRO A 31 7.62 -7.44 2.82
N ALA A 32 7.30 -7.06 4.05
CA ALA A 32 6.00 -7.37 4.63
C ALA A 32 4.88 -6.82 3.71
N PRO A 33 3.72 -7.49 3.65
CA PRO A 33 2.58 -6.94 2.92
C PRO A 33 2.24 -5.53 3.42
N ALA A 34 1.95 -4.63 2.49
CA ALA A 34 1.63 -3.24 2.77
C ALA A 34 0.16 -2.97 2.43
N THR A 35 -0.54 -2.32 3.35
CA THR A 35 -1.92 -1.88 3.14
C THR A 35 -1.94 -0.44 2.64
N CYS A 36 -2.63 -0.19 1.53
CA CYS A 36 -2.73 1.11 0.90
C CYS A 36 -3.86 1.93 1.54
N ASP A 37 -3.67 2.27 2.81
CA ASP A 37 -4.68 2.86 3.69
C ASP A 37 -5.02 4.32 3.40
N ILE A 38 -4.16 5.03 2.66
CA ILE A 38 -4.38 6.45 2.34
C ILE A 38 -4.78 6.60 0.88
N TYR A 39 -3.99 6.06 -0.04
CA TYR A 39 -4.20 6.23 -1.47
C TYR A 39 -3.74 5.00 -2.23
N PHE A 40 -4.45 4.66 -3.29
CA PHE A 40 -4.11 3.55 -4.17
C PHE A 40 -4.44 3.91 -5.61
N PHE A 41 -3.42 3.91 -6.47
CA PHE A 41 -3.56 4.06 -7.90
C PHE A 41 -2.73 3.00 -8.62
N PRO A 42 -3.38 1.93 -9.09
CA PRO A 42 -2.70 0.86 -9.76
C PRO A 42 -2.36 1.13 -11.22
N SER A 43 -1.13 0.78 -11.59
CA SER A 43 -0.62 0.77 -12.96
C SER A 43 0.08 -0.56 -13.24
N ALA A 44 0.13 -0.96 -14.51
CA ALA A 44 0.95 -2.08 -14.96
C ALA A 44 2.46 -1.75 -14.90
N THR A 45 2.82 -0.46 -14.92
CA THR A 45 4.20 0.01 -14.76
C THR A 45 4.43 0.38 -13.30
N ALA A 46 5.34 -0.34 -12.64
CA ALA A 46 5.57 -0.23 -11.19
C ALA A 46 6.04 1.18 -10.75
N ASP A 47 6.68 1.94 -11.63
CA ASP A 47 7.14 3.31 -11.39
C ASP A 47 6.00 4.35 -11.29
N LYS A 48 4.85 4.07 -11.93
CA LYS A 48 3.66 4.92 -11.95
C LYS A 48 2.59 4.49 -10.94
N TYR A 49 2.69 3.27 -10.46
CA TYR A 49 1.81 2.77 -9.41
C TYR A 49 2.14 3.46 -8.08
N MET A 50 1.12 3.78 -7.28
CA MET A 50 1.35 4.30 -5.93
C MET A 50 0.39 3.71 -4.89
N CYS A 51 0.97 3.09 -3.86
CA CYS A 51 0.34 2.69 -2.61
C CYS A 51 0.84 3.64 -1.52
N ARG A 52 -0.05 4.47 -0.96
CA ARG A 52 0.29 5.31 0.18
C ARG A 52 -0.27 4.69 1.44
N THR A 53 0.60 4.43 2.40
CA THR A 53 0.27 3.75 3.65
C THR A 53 0.16 4.76 4.79
N THR A 54 -0.51 4.38 5.88
CA THR A 54 -0.49 5.17 7.14
C THR A 54 0.88 5.14 7.83
N ALA A 55 1.70 4.11 7.61
CA ALA A 55 3.07 4.04 8.12
C ALA A 55 3.89 5.26 7.66
N VAL A 56 4.72 5.77 8.56
CA VAL A 56 5.56 6.95 8.34
C VAL A 56 7.04 6.57 8.32
N ASP A 57 7.83 7.29 7.54
CA ASP A 57 9.30 7.19 7.55
C ASP A 57 9.91 7.92 8.75
N SER A 58 11.25 7.88 8.87
CA SER A 58 11.99 8.57 9.93
C SER A 58 11.85 10.10 9.91
N LYS A 59 11.27 10.66 8.85
CA LYS A 59 10.98 12.09 8.68
C LYS A 59 9.51 12.41 8.93
N GLY A 60 8.72 11.44 9.40
CA GLY A 60 7.29 11.60 9.68
C GLY A 60 6.42 11.68 8.42
N LYS A 61 6.94 11.33 7.24
CA LYS A 61 6.17 11.32 5.99
C LYS A 61 5.57 9.95 5.75
N HIS A 62 4.30 9.91 5.37
CA HIS A 62 3.65 8.68 4.94
C HIS A 62 4.42 8.01 3.81
N GLN A 63 4.65 6.70 3.95
CA GLN A 63 5.36 5.92 2.95
C GLN A 63 4.55 5.82 1.66
N ASN A 64 5.22 6.06 0.54
CA ASN A 64 4.71 5.80 -0.80
C ASN A 64 5.47 4.61 -1.36
N LEU A 65 4.74 3.57 -1.73
CA LEU A 65 5.30 2.33 -2.26
C LEU A 65 4.93 2.17 -3.73
N LYS A 66 5.91 1.72 -4.49
CA LYS A 66 5.79 1.27 -5.88
C LYS A 66 5.56 -0.23 -5.87
N CYS A 67 4.38 -0.66 -6.28
CA CYS A 67 3.98 -2.07 -6.36
C CYS A 67 3.51 -2.37 -7.78
N THR A 68 3.71 -3.59 -8.26
CA THR A 68 3.05 -3.99 -9.52
C THR A 68 1.60 -4.37 -9.22
N LEU A 69 0.64 -4.01 -10.07
CA LEU A 69 -0.78 -4.35 -9.85
C LEU A 69 -1.02 -5.84 -9.58
N SER A 70 -0.27 -6.74 -10.23
CA SER A 70 -0.36 -8.20 -10.02
C SER A 70 0.01 -8.66 -8.60
N LYS A 71 0.67 -7.80 -7.82
CA LYS A 71 1.06 -8.06 -6.43
C LYS A 71 0.09 -7.50 -5.42
N CYS A 72 -0.97 -6.85 -5.89
CA CYS A 72 -1.98 -6.22 -5.07
C CYS A 72 -3.32 -6.97 -5.19
N SER A 73 -4.02 -7.08 -4.07
CA SER A 73 -5.37 -7.64 -4.00
C SER A 73 -6.23 -6.80 -3.07
N ILE A 74 -7.54 -6.92 -3.19
CA ILE A 74 -8.50 -6.30 -2.26
C ILE A 74 -9.58 -7.33 -1.96
N LYS A 75 -9.86 -7.54 -0.66
CA LYS A 75 -10.74 -8.62 -0.18
C LYS A 75 -10.34 -10.01 -0.75
N GLY A 76 -9.04 -10.26 -0.91
CA GLY A 76 -8.50 -11.50 -1.49
C GLY A 76 -8.73 -11.68 -2.99
N GLY A 77 -9.36 -10.72 -3.67
CA GLY A 77 -9.65 -10.75 -5.10
C GLY A 77 -8.81 -9.78 -5.93
N SER A 78 -8.95 -9.87 -7.25
CA SER A 78 -8.34 -8.93 -8.19
C SER A 78 -8.98 -7.55 -8.10
N TRP A 79 -8.14 -6.51 -8.17
CA TRP A 79 -8.57 -5.13 -8.21
C TRP A 79 -9.55 -4.83 -9.36
N ASP A 80 -9.33 -5.41 -10.54
CA ASP A 80 -10.07 -5.06 -11.76
C ASP A 80 -11.56 -5.44 -11.71
N ILE A 81 -11.92 -6.36 -10.82
CA ILE A 81 -13.31 -6.80 -10.62
C ILE A 81 -13.94 -6.19 -9.37
N PHE A 82 -13.14 -5.67 -8.44
CA PHE A 82 -13.63 -5.09 -7.20
C PHE A 82 -14.42 -3.80 -7.46
N ALA A 83 -15.52 -3.62 -6.73
CA ALA A 83 -16.35 -2.44 -6.81
C ALA A 83 -16.69 -1.91 -5.43
N PHE A 84 -16.61 -0.59 -5.29
CA PHE A 84 -17.15 0.13 -4.16
C PHE A 84 -18.65 0.31 -4.34
N GLU A 85 -19.39 0.36 -3.23
CA GLU A 85 -20.86 0.40 -3.26
C GLU A 85 -21.38 1.70 -2.66
N ASN A 86 -22.64 2.03 -2.97
CA ASN A 86 -23.34 3.20 -2.42
C ASN A 86 -22.57 4.52 -2.63
N CYS A 87 -21.89 4.65 -3.77
CA CYS A 87 -21.07 5.80 -4.09
C CYS A 87 -21.91 6.92 -4.72
N LEU A 88 -21.71 8.16 -4.27
CA LEU A 88 -22.42 9.34 -4.77
C LEU A 88 -21.51 10.15 -5.71
N LEU A 89 -22.04 10.52 -6.88
CA LEU A 89 -21.30 11.30 -7.87
C LEU A 89 -21.01 12.72 -7.35
N TYR A 90 -19.77 13.19 -7.50
CA TYR A 90 -19.41 14.58 -7.21
C TYR A 90 -20.02 15.56 -8.23
N ALA A 91 -20.51 16.70 -7.74
CA ALA A 91 -21.00 17.77 -8.61
C ALA A 91 -19.89 18.24 -9.57
N ASP A 92 -20.26 18.48 -10.84
CA ASP A 92 -19.34 18.89 -11.91
C ASP A 92 -18.11 17.98 -12.09
N ASN A 93 -18.18 16.72 -11.63
CA ASN A 93 -17.04 15.80 -11.61
C ASN A 93 -15.83 16.33 -10.81
N ASP A 94 -16.06 17.14 -9.78
CA ASP A 94 -15.02 17.77 -8.96
C ASP A 94 -15.06 17.24 -7.52
N LYS A 95 -14.05 16.46 -7.15
CA LYS A 95 -13.92 15.84 -5.82
C LYS A 95 -13.73 16.83 -4.66
N THR A 96 -13.53 18.12 -4.96
CA THR A 96 -13.48 19.19 -3.95
C THR A 96 -14.86 19.72 -3.59
N LYS A 97 -15.87 19.45 -4.43
CA LYS A 97 -17.27 19.83 -4.22
C LYS A 97 -18.02 18.78 -3.40
N GLN A 98 -19.26 19.07 -3.04
CA GLN A 98 -20.15 18.07 -2.45
C GLN A 98 -20.74 17.14 -3.53
N PRO A 99 -21.15 15.92 -3.17
CA PRO A 99 -21.92 15.07 -4.08
C PRO A 99 -23.22 15.74 -4.54
N VAL A 100 -23.70 15.35 -5.72
CA VAL A 100 -24.97 15.80 -6.27
C VAL A 100 -26.11 15.37 -5.33
N VAL A 101 -26.85 16.36 -4.82
CA VAL A 101 -27.98 16.12 -3.90
C VAL A 101 -29.06 15.30 -4.61
N GLY A 102 -29.53 14.22 -3.97
CA GLY A 102 -30.57 13.34 -4.51
C GLY A 102 -30.09 12.38 -5.62
N ALA A 103 -28.80 12.35 -5.95
CA ALA A 103 -28.27 11.38 -6.90
C ALA A 103 -28.45 9.94 -6.39
N LYS A 104 -28.80 9.04 -7.31
CA LYS A 104 -28.88 7.61 -7.02
C LYS A 104 -27.48 7.08 -6.69
N PRO A 105 -27.29 6.34 -5.58
CA PRO A 105 -26.02 5.70 -5.29
C PRO A 105 -25.64 4.66 -6.36
N GLU A 106 -24.35 4.61 -6.69
CA GLU A 106 -23.80 3.75 -7.72
C GLU A 106 -22.80 2.74 -7.16
N THR A 107 -22.61 1.64 -7.90
CA THR A 107 -21.51 0.69 -7.68
C THR A 107 -20.38 1.04 -8.64
N VAL A 108 -19.18 1.28 -8.11
CA VAL A 108 -18.07 1.90 -8.85
C VAL A 108 -16.84 1.01 -8.84
N LYS A 109 -16.46 0.49 -10.01
CA LYS A 109 -15.13 -0.08 -10.24
C LYS A 109 -14.12 1.05 -10.44
N ALA A 110 -13.04 1.00 -9.69
CA ALA A 110 -12.13 2.13 -9.57
C ALA A 110 -10.90 2.02 -10.48
N VAL A 111 -10.41 3.18 -10.89
CA VAL A 111 -9.03 3.38 -11.36
C VAL A 111 -8.14 3.70 -10.18
N GLN A 112 -8.62 4.50 -9.21
CA GLN A 112 -7.91 4.87 -7.99
C GLN A 112 -8.90 5.21 -6.87
N TYR A 113 -8.41 5.17 -5.63
CA TYR A 113 -9.11 5.71 -4.47
C TYR A 113 -8.20 6.55 -3.57
N HIS A 114 -8.78 7.48 -2.84
CA HIS A 114 -8.17 8.22 -1.74
C HIS A 114 -9.08 8.16 -0.51
N VAL A 115 -8.53 7.86 0.65
CA VAL A 115 -9.25 7.83 1.92
C VAL A 115 -9.24 9.23 2.52
N VAL A 116 -10.41 9.75 2.84
CA VAL A 116 -10.57 11.06 3.47
C VAL A 116 -11.21 10.88 4.84
N VAL A 117 -10.58 11.47 5.84
CA VAL A 117 -11.11 11.59 7.21
C VAL A 117 -11.41 13.07 7.44
N ALA A 118 -12.67 13.44 7.30
CA ALA A 118 -13.14 14.79 7.57
C ALA A 118 -13.37 14.95 9.08
N VAL A 119 -12.98 16.10 9.63
CA VAL A 119 -13.08 16.40 11.07
C VAL A 119 -14.36 17.18 11.43
N SER A 120 -15.02 17.81 10.46
CA SER A 120 -16.24 18.58 10.69
C SER A 120 -17.14 18.65 9.43
N PRO A 121 -18.32 17.99 9.44
CA PRO A 121 -18.70 16.97 10.41
C PRO A 121 -17.74 15.77 10.36
N PRO A 122 -17.57 15.02 11.47
CA PRO A 122 -16.72 13.84 11.49
C PRO A 122 -17.28 12.78 10.55
N GLU A 123 -16.53 12.45 9.50
CA GLU A 123 -16.92 11.50 8.48
C GLU A 123 -15.68 10.84 7.89
N THR A 124 -15.75 9.55 7.58
CA THR A 124 -14.73 8.86 6.77
C THR A 124 -15.36 8.41 5.47
N TYR A 125 -14.69 8.68 4.35
CA TYR A 125 -15.17 8.29 3.04
C TYR A 125 -14.01 8.05 2.07
N LEU A 126 -14.32 7.45 0.94
CA LEU A 126 -13.40 7.31 -0.20
C LEU A 126 -13.76 8.33 -1.27
N GLN A 127 -12.75 9.00 -1.82
CA GLN A 127 -12.82 9.61 -3.14
C GLN A 127 -12.38 8.56 -4.15
N VAL A 128 -13.30 8.09 -4.99
CA VAL A 128 -13.06 7.04 -5.98
C VAL A 128 -13.16 7.62 -7.38
N PHE A 129 -12.15 7.37 -8.22
CA PHE A 129 -12.23 7.68 -9.65
C PHE A 129 -12.69 6.46 -10.42
N GLY A 130 -13.87 6.55 -11.04
CA GLY A 130 -14.53 5.46 -11.74
C GLY A 130 -13.87 5.11 -13.06
N ARG A 131 -13.70 3.81 -13.32
CA ARG A 131 -13.07 3.28 -14.53
C ARG A 131 -13.95 3.37 -15.77
N SER A 132 -15.25 3.14 -15.63
CA SER A 132 -16.18 3.05 -16.77
C SER A 132 -16.48 4.40 -17.41
N ASN A 133 -16.45 5.48 -16.62
CA ASN A 133 -16.96 6.78 -17.05
C ASN A 133 -16.03 7.97 -16.74
N GLY A 134 -14.88 7.73 -16.09
CA GLY A 134 -13.93 8.79 -15.74
C GLY A 134 -14.54 9.84 -14.80
N LYS A 135 -15.44 9.43 -13.89
CA LYS A 135 -16.08 10.32 -12.92
C LYS A 135 -15.59 10.09 -11.50
N TRP A 136 -15.64 11.13 -10.67
CA TRP A 136 -15.31 11.11 -9.26
C TRP A 136 -16.54 10.84 -8.41
N TYR A 137 -16.38 9.96 -7.42
CA TYR A 137 -17.41 9.57 -6.50
C TYR A 137 -16.96 9.67 -5.05
N LYS A 138 -17.90 9.98 -4.16
CA LYS A 138 -17.77 9.84 -2.71
C LYS A 138 -18.42 8.52 -2.28
N CYS A 139 -17.63 7.56 -1.80
CA CYS A 139 -18.16 6.30 -1.26
C CYS A 139 -18.05 6.32 0.27
N PRO A 140 -19.15 6.13 1.01
CA PRO A 140 -19.14 6.20 2.47
C PRO A 140 -18.33 5.05 3.06
N VAL A 141 -17.58 5.31 4.13
CA VAL A 141 -16.88 4.30 4.92
C VAL A 141 -17.47 4.32 6.32
N ASP A 142 -17.79 3.15 6.87
CA ASP A 142 -18.21 3.00 8.26
C ASP A 142 -17.01 2.50 9.08
N PRO A 143 -16.36 3.35 9.89
CA PRO A 143 -15.20 2.96 10.69
C PRO A 143 -15.52 1.87 11.72
N LYS A 144 -16.79 1.66 12.06
CA LYS A 144 -17.23 0.62 13.00
C LYS A 144 -17.41 -0.74 12.33
N LYS A 145 -17.32 -0.82 10.99
CA LYS A 145 -17.47 -2.04 10.19
C LYS A 145 -16.26 -2.20 9.26
N PRO A 146 -15.10 -2.63 9.77
CA PRO A 146 -13.87 -2.74 8.98
C PRO A 146 -13.98 -3.75 7.83
N ASP A 147 -14.89 -4.70 7.95
CA ASP A 147 -15.23 -5.77 7.01
C ASP A 147 -16.28 -5.36 5.97
N ALA A 148 -16.88 -4.17 6.09
CA ALA A 148 -17.74 -3.60 5.06
C ALA A 148 -16.97 -3.36 3.75
N ILE A 149 -17.68 -3.42 2.62
CA ILE A 149 -17.07 -3.37 1.28
C ILE A 149 -16.22 -2.10 1.07
N ASN A 150 -16.73 -0.93 1.45
CA ASN A 150 -16.00 0.33 1.30
C ASN A 150 -14.91 0.54 2.36
N SER A 151 -14.89 -0.28 3.42
CA SER A 151 -13.82 -0.28 4.43
C SER A 151 -12.61 -1.11 3.98
N GLN A 152 -12.76 -1.94 2.93
CA GLN A 152 -11.65 -2.72 2.39
C GLN A 152 -10.57 -1.83 1.76
N ARG A 153 -9.32 -2.25 1.89
CA ARG A 153 -8.15 -1.58 1.28
C ARG A 153 -7.37 -2.57 0.44
N ALA A 154 -6.67 -2.06 -0.55
CA ALA A 154 -5.73 -2.87 -1.29
C ALA A 154 -4.55 -3.26 -0.40
N ILE A 155 -4.16 -4.52 -0.45
CA ILE A 155 -2.98 -5.07 0.21
C ILE A 155 -2.04 -5.51 -0.90
N CYS A 156 -0.82 -5.01 -0.86
CA CYS A 156 0.21 -5.30 -1.84
C CYS A 156 1.40 -6.01 -1.21
N THR A 157 2.03 -6.87 -1.99
CA THR A 157 3.24 -7.61 -1.61
C THR A 157 4.40 -7.23 -2.53
N ASP A 158 5.63 -7.51 -2.13
CA ASP A 158 6.83 -7.28 -2.94
C ASP A 158 6.96 -5.83 -3.48
N CYS A 159 6.54 -4.83 -2.69
CA CYS A 159 6.63 -3.43 -3.07
C CYS A 159 8.01 -2.84 -2.78
N ALA A 160 8.43 -1.87 -3.60
CA ALA A 160 9.61 -1.05 -3.35
C ALA A 160 9.20 0.30 -2.72
N ILE A 161 10.01 0.81 -1.80
CA ILE A 161 9.87 2.18 -1.28
C ILE A 161 10.23 3.16 -2.42
N ASN A 162 9.41 4.19 -2.63
CA ASN A 162 9.69 5.26 -3.59
C ASN A 162 10.67 6.30 -3.04
#